data_AF-A0A2V6JAH1-F1
#
_entry.id   AF-A0A2V6JAH1-F1
#
_cell.length_a   1.000
_cell.length_b   1.000
_cell.length_c   1.000
_cell.angle_alpha   90.00
_cell.angle_beta   90.00
_cell.angle_gamma   90.00
#
_symmetry.space_group_name_H-M   'P 1'
#
loop_
_entity.id
_entity.type
_entity.pdbx_description
1 polymer ?
#
loop_
_entity_poly.entity_id
_entity_poly.type
_entity_poly.pdbx_seq_one_letter_code
_entity_poly.pdbx_strand_id
1 'polypeptide(L)'
;FPIVLLFSRSFPALIIAFFIRGLKEFGDTSRKALIVSYSEPERRGQMIGAYYLIRDSIVSVGAILGAYLWSRSPAANFLGAAAFGIAGTILYLRTTRHERRRARENIKIDISRLRLK
;
A
#
# COMPACT_ATOMS: atom_id res chain seq x y z
N PHE A 1 4.08 9.48 8.55
CA PHE A 1 2.95 10.22 9.14
C PHE A 1 2.71 9.87 10.62
N PRO A 2 2.41 8.61 11.03
CA PRO A 2 2.00 8.33 12.42
C PRO A 2 3.05 8.73 13.48
N ILE A 3 4.33 8.46 13.20
CA ILE A 3 5.45 8.86 14.06
C ILE A 3 5.56 10.39 14.15
N VAL A 4 5.50 11.09 13.01
CA VAL A 4 5.60 12.55 12.99
C VAL A 4 4.47 13.16 13.82
N LEU A 5 3.24 12.67 13.63
CA LEU A 5 2.07 13.13 14.39
C LEU A 5 2.21 12.87 15.90
N LEU A 6 2.80 11.74 16.31
CA LEU A 6 3.05 11.42 17.71
C LEU A 6 3.96 12.46 18.41
N PHE A 7 4.91 13.05 17.68
CA PHE A 7 5.84 14.05 18.22
C PHE A 7 5.37 15.50 17.97
N SER A 8 4.30 15.72 17.23
CA SER A 8 3.76 17.06 16.95
C SER A 8 3.07 17.66 18.18
N ARG A 9 3.82 18.39 19.01
CA ARG A 9 3.32 19.10 20.20
C ARG A 9 2.99 20.58 19.97
N SER A 10 3.18 21.08 18.76
CA SER A 10 2.95 22.49 18.40
C SER A 10 2.20 22.60 17.07
N PHE A 11 1.50 23.73 16.87
CA PHE A 11 0.75 23.98 15.63
C PHE A 11 1.64 23.91 14.36
N PRO A 12 2.85 24.49 14.31
CA PRO A 12 3.74 24.31 13.17
C PRO A 12 4.13 22.85 12.92
N ALA A 13 4.36 22.07 13.97
CA ALA A 13 4.66 20.64 13.82
C ALA A 13 3.47 19.84 13.28
N LEU A 14 2.23 20.26 13.55
CA LEU A 14 1.03 19.66 12.96
C LEU A 14 0.92 19.98 11.47
N ILE A 15 1.22 21.21 11.04
CA ILE A 15 1.26 21.58 9.61
C ILE A 15 2.18 20.62 8.85
N ILE A 16 3.39 20.38 9.37
CA ILE A 16 4.36 19.45 8.77
C ILE A 16 3.79 18.03 8.72
N ALA A 17 3.19 17.56 9.82
CA ALA A 17 2.59 16.22 9.87
C ALA A 17 1.49 16.05 8.79
N PHE A 18 0.60 17.02 8.65
CA PHE A 18 -0.48 16.96 7.66
C PHE A 18 0.00 17.15 6.22
N PHE A 19 1.04 17.95 6.01
CA PHE A 19 1.72 18.01 4.71
C PHE A 19 2.26 16.63 4.30
N ILE A 20 2.98 15.96 5.21
CA ILE A 20 3.46 14.58 5.00
C ILE A 20 2.30 13.61 4.75
N ARG A 21 1.16 13.79 5.44
CA ARG A 21 -0.05 12.99 5.18
C ARG A 21 -0.57 13.19 3.76
N GLY A 22 -0.57 14.43 3.27
CA GLY A 22 -1.02 14.78 1.92
C GLY A 22 -0.20 14.12 0.81
N LEU A 23 1.09 13.86 1.05
CA LEU A 23 1.95 13.15 0.09
C LEU A 23 1.44 11.74 -0.25
N LYS A 24 0.54 11.14 0.54
CA LYS A 24 -0.05 9.83 0.22
C LYS A 24 -0.89 9.85 -1.07
N GLU A 25 -1.43 11.01 -1.46
CA GLU A 25 -2.33 11.14 -2.61
C GLU A 25 -1.62 10.87 -3.95
N PHE A 26 -0.30 11.09 -4.04
CA PHE A 26 0.48 10.74 -5.23
C PHE A 26 0.40 9.25 -5.61
N GLY A 27 0.18 8.37 -4.62
CA GLY A 27 0.06 6.93 -4.85
C GLY A 27 -1.33 6.48 -5.33
N ASP A 28 -2.37 7.32 -5.22
CA ASP A 28 -3.75 6.87 -5.42
C ASP A 28 -4.05 6.51 -6.87
N THR A 29 -3.68 7.38 -7.81
CA THR A 29 -3.84 7.15 -9.25
C THR A 29 -3.06 5.91 -9.70
N SER A 30 -1.82 5.78 -9.25
CA SER A 30 -0.96 4.64 -9.58
C SER A 30 -1.55 3.32 -9.07
N ARG A 31 -2.08 3.30 -7.84
CA ARG A 31 -2.74 2.12 -7.26
C ARG A 31 -3.99 1.73 -8.06
N LYS A 32 -4.84 2.69 -8.40
CA LYS A 32 -6.06 2.45 -9.19
C LYS A 32 -5.72 1.92 -10.58
N ALA A 33 -4.71 2.50 -11.24
CA ALA A 33 -4.22 2.04 -12.54
C ALA A 33 -3.72 0.59 -12.48
N LEU A 34 -2.97 0.21 -11.43
CA LEU A 34 -2.49 -1.16 -11.24
C LEU A 34 -3.64 -2.16 -11.13
N ILE A 35 -4.68 -1.84 -10.35
CA ILE A 35 -5.85 -2.74 -10.19
C ILE A 35 -6.51 -2.96 -11.56
N VAL A 36 -6.71 -1.89 -12.33
CA VAL A 36 -7.32 -1.98 -13.66
C VAL A 36 -6.42 -2.74 -14.65
N SER A 37 -5.11 -2.52 -14.61
CA SER A 37 -4.16 -3.20 -15.52
C SER A 37 -4.06 -4.70 -15.27
N TYR A 38 -4.27 -5.16 -14.03
CA TYR A 38 -4.32 -6.58 -13.69
C TYR A 38 -5.70 -7.23 -13.92
N SER A 39 -6.72 -6.44 -14.29
CA SER A 39 -8.07 -6.94 -14.44
C SER A 39 -8.38 -7.33 -15.89
N GLU A 40 -8.81 -8.58 -16.10
CA GLU A 40 -9.33 -9.05 -17.38
C GLU A 40 -10.53 -8.19 -17.81
N PRO A 41 -10.61 -7.75 -19.09
CA PRO A 41 -11.69 -6.87 -19.56
C PRO A 41 -13.09 -7.41 -19.25
N GLU A 42 -13.30 -8.71 -19.41
CA GLU A 42 -14.60 -9.38 -19.29
C GLU A 42 -15.05 -9.52 -17.82
N ARG A 43 -14.10 -9.50 -16.86
CA ARG A 43 -14.36 -9.71 -15.43
C ARG A 43 -13.97 -8.52 -14.56
N ARG A 44 -13.66 -7.38 -15.18
CA ARG A 44 -13.11 -6.19 -14.51
C ARG A 44 -13.95 -5.71 -13.32
N GLY A 45 -15.28 -5.69 -13.46
CA GLY A 45 -16.18 -5.32 -12.39
C GLY A 45 -16.06 -6.22 -11.16
N GLN A 46 -15.98 -7.54 -11.36
CA GLN A 46 -15.85 -8.52 -10.28
C GLN A 46 -14.49 -8.42 -9.60
N MET A 47 -13.40 -8.28 -10.36
CA MET A 47 -12.05 -8.16 -9.81
C MET A 47 -11.86 -6.89 -8.98
N ILE A 48 -12.35 -5.76 -9.50
CA ILE A 48 -12.36 -4.49 -8.76
C ILE A 48 -13.20 -4.63 -7.48
N GLY A 49 -14.42 -5.16 -7.59
CA GLY A 49 -15.30 -5.38 -6.44
C GLY A 49 -14.66 -6.25 -5.35
N ALA A 50 -14.06 -7.37 -5.73
CA ALA A 50 -13.37 -8.26 -4.80
C ALA A 50 -12.17 -7.58 -4.12
N TYR A 51 -11.38 -6.80 -4.87
CA TYR A 51 -10.26 -6.03 -4.30
C TYR A 51 -10.75 -5.05 -3.22
N TYR A 52 -11.79 -4.28 -3.51
CA TYR A 52 -12.32 -3.29 -2.57
C TYR A 52 -12.99 -3.96 -1.36
N LEU A 53 -13.69 -5.09 -1.54
CA LEU A 53 -14.28 -5.86 -0.45
C LEU A 53 -13.22 -6.36 0.54
N ILE A 54 -12.15 -6.98 0.04
CA ILE A 54 -11.06 -7.48 0.89
C ILE A 54 -10.38 -6.32 1.61
N ARG A 55 -10.08 -5.24 0.89
CA ARG A 55 -9.47 -4.04 1.46
C ARG A 55 -10.32 -3.48 2.60
N ASP A 56 -11.61 -3.27 2.37
CA ASP A 56 -12.51 -2.62 3.33
C ASP A 56 -12.77 -3.51 4.55
N SER A 57 -12.80 -4.83 4.36
CA SER A 57 -12.84 -5.79 5.46
C SER A 57 -11.60 -5.67 6.36
N ILE A 58 -10.40 -5.63 5.77
CA ILE A 58 -9.15 -5.44 6.51
C ILE A 58 -9.11 -4.09 7.23
N VAL A 59 -9.52 -3.01 6.54
CA VAL A 59 -9.56 -1.66 7.13
C VAL A 59 -10.53 -1.59 8.31
N SER A 60 -11.68 -2.25 8.21
CA SER A 60 -12.69 -2.29 9.28
C SER A 60 -12.17 -2.98 10.54
N VAL A 61 -11.53 -4.14 10.39
CA VAL A 61 -10.85 -4.84 11.50
C VAL A 61 -9.75 -3.96 12.09
N GLY A 62 -8.95 -3.32 11.24
CA GLY A 62 -7.91 -2.38 11.65
C GLY A 62 -8.44 -1.19 12.44
N ALA A 63 -9.62 -0.67 12.10
CA ALA A 63 -10.25 0.44 12.81
C ALA A 63 -10.68 0.02 14.24
N ILE A 64 -11.27 -1.18 14.39
CA ILE A 64 -11.66 -1.72 15.70
C ILE A 64 -10.41 -1.94 16.58
N LEU A 65 -9.36 -2.56 16.02
CA LEU A 65 -8.08 -2.75 16.72
C LEU A 65 -7.44 -1.41 17.10
N GLY A 66 -7.50 -0.43 16.20
CA GLY A 66 -6.98 0.92 16.45
C GLY A 66 -7.71 1.64 17.58
N ALA A 67 -9.04 1.53 17.63
CA ALA A 67 -9.85 2.07 18.72
C ALA A 67 -9.52 1.40 20.06
N TYR A 68 -9.36 0.07 20.06
CA TYR A 68 -8.92 -0.66 21.25
C TYR A 68 -7.53 -0.21 21.73
N LEU A 69 -6.55 -0.13 20.82
CA LEU A 69 -5.19 0.34 21.16
C LEU A 69 -5.20 1.79 21.67
N TRP A 70 -6.00 2.65 21.06
CA TRP A 70 -6.14 4.05 21.48
C TRP A 70 -6.63 4.18 22.92
N SER A 71 -7.61 3.36 23.33
CA SER A 71 -8.13 3.37 24.69
C SER A 71 -7.08 3.01 25.75
N ARG A 72 -6.04 2.26 25.37
CA ARG A 72 -4.91 1.89 26.25
C ARG A 72 -3.80 2.92 26.20
N SER A 73 -3.39 3.32 25.01
CA SER A 73 -2.38 4.36 24.81
C SER A 73 -2.43 4.88 23.36
N PRO A 74 -2.62 6.20 23.17
CA PRO A 74 -2.50 6.81 21.85
C PRO A 74 -1.16 6.52 21.17
N ALA A 75 -0.07 6.47 21.96
CA ALA A 75 1.26 6.16 21.44
C ALA A 75 1.35 4.73 20.88
N ALA A 76 0.74 3.75 21.54
CA ALA A 76 0.69 2.37 21.05
C ALA A 76 -0.04 2.27 19.71
N ASN A 77 -1.15 3.00 19.53
CA ASN A 77 -1.87 3.05 18.27
C ASN A 77 -1.01 3.65 17.13
N PHE A 78 -0.34 4.78 17.39
CA PHE A 78 0.52 5.42 16.39
C PHE A 78 1.75 4.58 16.02
N LEU A 79 2.39 3.94 17.00
CA LEU A 79 3.53 3.05 16.76
C LEU A 79 3.10 1.78 16.02
N GLY A 80 1.96 1.19 16.37
CA GLY A 80 1.37 0.07 15.64
C GLY A 80 1.09 0.44 14.18
N ALA A 81 0.41 1.57 13.95
CA ALA A 81 0.13 2.06 12.60
C ALA A 81 1.42 2.31 11.78
N ALA A 82 2.48 2.82 12.42
CA ALA A 82 3.78 2.98 11.78
C ALA A 82 4.42 1.63 11.42
N ALA A 83 4.41 0.66 12.33
CA ALA A 83 4.96 -0.67 12.11
C ALA A 83 4.26 -1.40 10.95
N PHE A 84 2.92 -1.40 10.94
CA PHE A 84 2.15 -1.97 9.82
C PHE A 84 2.41 -1.24 8.50
N GLY A 85 2.56 0.08 8.52
CA GLY A 85 2.91 0.86 7.32
C GLY A 85 4.29 0.51 6.75
N ILE A 86 5.29 0.32 7.62
CA ILE A 86 6.65 -0.11 7.23
C ILE A 86 6.60 -1.54 6.69
N ALA A 87 5.95 -2.47 7.40
CA ALA A 87 5.81 -3.85 6.97
C ALA A 87 5.11 -3.95 5.61
N GLY A 88 4.00 -3.23 5.41
CA GLY A 88 3.29 -3.16 4.13
C GLY A 88 4.17 -2.62 3.00
N THR A 89 5.00 -1.63 3.28
CA THR A 89 5.95 -1.06 2.31
C THR A 89 7.03 -2.07 1.93
N ILE A 90 7.61 -2.77 2.91
CA ILE A 90 8.61 -3.82 2.67
C ILE A 90 8.02 -4.95 1.82
N LEU A 91 6.81 -5.40 2.15
CA LEU A 91 6.10 -6.43 1.37
C LEU A 91 5.87 -5.96 -0.06
N TYR A 92 5.33 -4.75 -0.26
CA TYR A 92 5.11 -4.18 -1.60
C TYR A 92 6.41 -4.10 -2.41
N LEU A 93 7.51 -3.63 -1.82
CA LEU A 93 8.80 -3.55 -2.48
C LEU A 93 9.37 -4.94 -2.85
N ARG A 94 9.23 -5.93 -1.96
CA ARG A 94 9.67 -7.30 -2.24
C ARG A 94 8.87 -7.91 -3.39
N THR A 95 7.54 -7.82 -3.34
CA THR A 95 6.66 -8.36 -4.39
C THR A 95 6.92 -7.69 -5.73
N THR A 96 6.96 -6.36 -5.78
CA THR A 96 7.21 -5.63 -7.04
C THR A 96 8.59 -5.90 -7.64
N ARG A 97 9.63 -6.05 -6.81
CA ARG A 97 10.97 -6.43 -7.28
C ARG A 97 10.96 -7.84 -7.88
N HIS A 98 10.25 -8.76 -7.26
CA HIS A 98 10.13 -10.13 -7.74
C HIS A 98 9.38 -10.22 -9.07
N GLU A 99 8.25 -9.51 -9.21
CA GLU A 99 7.51 -9.41 -10.48
C GLU A 99 8.37 -8.82 -11.60
N ARG A 100 9.10 -7.73 -11.32
CA ARG A 100 10.01 -7.11 -12.30
C ARG A 100 11.14 -8.04 -12.72
N ARG A 101 11.66 -8.85 -11.79
CA ARG A 101 12.72 -9.82 -12.09
C ARG A 101 12.21 -10.92 -13.01
N ARG A 102 11.04 -11.50 -12.70
CA ARG A 102 10.38 -12.52 -13.54
C ARG A 102 10.07 -12.00 -14.94
N ALA A 103 9.54 -10.78 -15.05
CA ALA A 103 9.28 -10.16 -16.36
C ALA A 103 10.56 -10.03 -17.21
N ARG A 104 11.68 -9.63 -16.60
CA ARG A 104 12.98 -9.53 -17.31
C ARG A 104 13.50 -10.89 -17.75
N GLU A 105 13.37 -11.92 -16.91
CA GLU A 105 13.80 -13.29 -17.24
C GLU A 105 12.97 -13.86 -18.41
N ASN A 106 11.64 -13.67 -18.38
CA ASN A 106 10.76 -14.09 -19.47
C ASN A 106 11.10 -13.42 -20.82
N ILE A 107 11.36 -12.11 -20.82
CA ILE A 107 11.76 -11.38 -22.04
C ILE A 107 13.08 -11.93 -22.62
N LYS A 108 14.07 -12.22 -21.77
CA LYS A 108 15.35 -12.80 -22.23
C LYS A 108 15.15 -14.17 -22.88
N ILE A 109 14.29 -15.01 -22.29
CA ILE A 109 13.96 -16.33 -22.84
C ILE A 109 13.28 -16.18 -24.20
N ASP A 110 12.32 -15.25 -24.32
CA ASP A 110 11.57 -15.03 -25.56
C ASP A 110 12.48 -14.53 -26.70
N ILE A 111 13.35 -13.55 -26.42
CA ILE A 111 14.37 -13.09 -27.38
C ILE A 111 15.30 -14.23 -27.81
N SER A 112 15.69 -15.10 -26.87
CA SER A 112 16.55 -16.24 -27.17
C SER A 112 15.85 -17.25 -28.09
N ARG A 113 14.55 -17.50 -27.89
CA ARG A 113 13.74 -18.35 -28.77
C ARG A 113 13.60 -17.77 -30.17
N LEU A 114 13.41 -16.44 -30.27
CA LEU A 114 13.30 -15.74 -31.55
C LEU A 114 14.60 -15.77 -32.36
N ARG A 115 15.77 -15.76 -31.70
CA ARG A 115 17.08 -15.89 -32.37
C ARG A 115 17.43 -17.31 -32.83
N LEU A 116 16.76 -18.32 -32.28
CA LEU A 116 16.98 -19.74 -32.61
C LEU A 116 16.04 -20.26 -33.70
N LYS A 117 15.09 -19.44 -34.16
CA LYS A 117 14.27 -19.66 -35.36
C LYS A 117 14.86 -18.89 -36.54
#